data_AF-A0A5K1GMC4-F1
#
_entry.id   AF-A0A5K1GMC4-F1
#
_cell.length_a   1.000
_cell.length_b   1.000
_cell.length_c   1.000
_cell.angle_alpha   90.00
_cell.angle_beta   90.00
_cell.angle_gamma   90.00
#
_symmetry.space_group_name_H-M   'P 1'
#
loop_
_entity.id
_entity.type
_entity.pdbx_description
1 polymer ?
#
loop_
_entity_poly.entity_id
_entity_poly.type
_entity_poly.pdbx_seq_one_letter_code
_entity_poly.pdbx_strand_id
1 'polypeptide(L)' 'DQDSIQYMCREAPKAVIELEHYGLPFSRTEEGRIYQRAFGGQSLNFGK' A
#
# COMPACT_ATOMS: atom_id res chain seq x y z
N ASP A 1 -15.69 -1.41 -14.74
CA ASP A 1 -14.46 -2.01 -14.15
C ASP A 1 -13.43 -0.99 -13.66
N GLN A 2 -13.26 0.18 -14.29
CA GLN A 2 -12.36 1.23 -13.76
C GLN A 2 -12.82 1.75 -12.38
N ASP A 3 -14.13 1.78 -12.15
CA ASP A 3 -14.76 2.02 -10.86
C ASP A 3 -14.31 1.04 -9.77
N SER A 4 -14.23 -0.26 -10.09
CA SER A 4 -13.71 -1.28 -9.16
C SER A 4 -12.23 -1.05 -8.83
N ILE A 5 -11.42 -0.70 -9.83
CA ILE A 5 -10.00 -0.38 -9.63
C ILE A 5 -9.86 0.89 -8.77
N GLN A 6 -10.67 1.91 -9.03
CA GLN A 6 -10.67 3.15 -8.26
C GLN A 6 -11.04 2.90 -6.79
N TYR A 7 -12.07 2.09 -6.54
CA TYR A 7 -12.45 1.70 -5.19
C TYR A 7 -11.33 0.95 -4.48
N MET A 8 -10.76 -0.06 -5.13
CA MET A 8 -9.65 -0.85 -4.59
C MET A 8 -8.45 0.03 -4.22
N CYS A 9 -8.00 0.90 -5.12
CA CYS A 9 -6.84 1.77 -4.88
C CYS A 9 -7.13 2.82 -3.79
N ARG A 10 -8.36 3.31 -3.69
CA ARG A 10 -8.76 4.27 -2.66
C ARG A 10 -8.80 3.64 -1.26
N GLU A 11 -9.27 2.41 -1.14
CA GLU A 11 -9.42 1.74 0.16
C GLU A 11 -8.16 0.98 0.61
N ALA A 12 -7.23 0.65 -0.31
CA ALA A 12 -6.02 -0.11 0.00
C ALA A 12 -5.20 0.41 1.20
N PRO A 13 -4.96 1.72 1.40
CA PRO A 13 -4.20 2.19 2.56
C PRO A 13 -4.87 1.84 3.90
N LYS A 14 -6.20 1.96 3.99
CA LYS A 14 -6.94 1.65 5.21
C LYS A 14 -6.92 0.15 5.50
N ALA A 15 -7.16 -0.66 4.46
CA ALA A 15 -7.15 -2.11 4.59
C ALA A 15 -5.78 -2.64 5.06
N VAL A 16 -4.68 -2.09 4.55
CA VAL A 16 -3.32 -2.48 4.99
C VAL A 16 -3.05 -2.07 6.44
N ILE A 17 -3.49 -0.87 6.85
CA ILE A 17 -3.35 -0.41 8.24
C ILE A 17 -4.21 -1.25 9.19
N GLU A 18 -5.42 -1.65 8.77
CA GLU A 18 -6.29 -2.53 9.55
C GLU A 18 -5.60 -3.88 9.83
N LEU A 19 -4.94 -4.48 8.83
CA LEU A 19 -4.15 -5.70 9.03
C LEU A 19 -2.99 -5.51 10.02
N GLU A 20 -2.35 -4.35 10.00
CA GLU A 20 -1.29 -4.01 10.95
C GLU A 20 -1.83 -3.92 12.38
N HIS A 21 -3.01 -3.31 12.58
CA HIS A 21 -3.70 -3.28 13.87
C HIS A 21 -4.17 -4.66 14.35
N TYR A 22 -4.46 -5.59 13.42
CA TYR A 22 -4.69 -7.00 13.75
C TYR A 22 -3.42 -7.77 14.14
N GLY A 23 -2.26 -7.13 14.10
CA GLY A 23 -0.99 -7.70 14.54
C GLY A 23 -0.17 -8.34 13.41
N LEU A 24 -0.48 -8.06 12.14
CA LEU A 24 0.32 -8.57 11.03
C LEU A 24 1.74 -7.96 11.08
N PRO A 25 2.81 -8.79 11.20
CA PRO A 25 4.15 -8.30 11.48
C PRO A 25 4.85 -7.85 10.19
N PHE A 26 4.44 -6.71 9.65
CA PHE A 26 5.15 -6.08 8.53
C PHE A 26 6.57 -5.68 8.93
N SER A 27 7.50 -5.83 7.98
CA SER A 27 8.83 -5.23 8.06
C SER A 27 8.72 -3.71 8.26
N ARG A 28 9.69 -3.12 8.96
CA ARG A 28 9.66 -1.71 9.36
C ARG A 28 10.78 -0.91 8.73
N THR A 29 10.51 0.38 8.50
CA THR A 29 11.54 1.40 8.23
C THR A 29 12.26 1.78 9.52
N GLU A 30 13.34 2.56 9.43
CA GLU A 30 14.07 3.08 10.61
C GLU A 30 13.17 3.95 11.51
N GLU A 31 12.15 4.60 10.94
CA GLU A 31 11.16 5.40 11.65
C GLU A 31 9.97 4.57 12.17
N GLY A 32 10.02 3.24 12.05
CA GLY A 32 8.97 2.33 12.56
C GLY A 32 7.71 2.23 11.70
N ARG A 33 7.71 2.79 10.48
CA ARG A 33 6.58 2.70 9.54
C ARG A 33 6.61 1.37 8.77
N ILE A 34 5.47 0.98 8.17
CA ILE A 34 5.42 -0.20 7.29
C ILE A 34 6.36 0.02 6.10
N TYR A 35 7.32 -0.89 5.92
CA TYR A 35 8.25 -0.85 4.80
C TYR A 35 7.53 -1.17 3.48
N GLN A 36 7.83 -0.40 2.44
CA GLN A 36 7.33 -0.60 1.07
C GLN A 36 8.50 -0.83 0.12
N ARG A 37 8.37 -1.82 -0.78
CA ARG A 37 9.38 -2.13 -1.80
C ARG A 37 8.88 -1.79 -3.20
N ALA A 38 9.81 -1.57 -4.13
CA ALA A 38 9.49 -1.48 -5.54
C ALA A 38 8.87 -2.80 -6.05
N PHE A 39 7.91 -2.67 -6.97
CA PHE A 39 7.30 -3.80 -7.66
C PHE A 39 7.02 -3.43 -9.12
N GLY A 40 6.90 -4.44 -10.00
CA GLY A 40 6.69 -4.23 -11.43
C GLY A 40 5.40 -3.46 -11.71
N GLY A 41 5.45 -2.49 -12.63
CA GLY A 41 4.29 -1.70 -13.04
C GLY A 41 3.86 -0.59 -12.07
N GLN A 42 4.60 -0.35 -10.98
CA GLN A 42 4.40 0.81 -10.11
C GLN A 42 5.25 1.99 -10.60
N SER A 43 4.63 3.14 -10.84
CA SER A 43 5.31 4.36 -11.26
C SER A 43 4.74 5.58 -10.57
N LEU A 44 5.56 6.63 -10.47
CA LEU A 44 5.15 7.96 -10.02
C LEU A 44 4.99 8.86 -11.24
N ASN A 45 4.14 9.90 -11.13
CA ASN A 45 4.03 10.95 -12.15
C ASN A 45 3.87 10.43 -13.59
N PHE A 46 3.09 9.35 -13.77
CA PHE A 46 2.88 8.68 -15.06
C PHE A 46 4.16 8.08 -15.70
N GLY A 47 5.12 7.65 -14.88
CA GLY A 47 6.38 7.06 -15.35
C GLY A 47 7.49 8.07 -15.63
N LYS A 48 7.42 9.27 -15.03
CA LYS A 48 8.48 10.27 -15.08
C LYS A 48 9.49 10.10 -13.94
#